data_AF-A0A6I4UKM0-F1
#
_entry.id   AF-A0A6I4UKM0-F1
#
_cell.length_a   1.000
_cell.length_b   1.000
_cell.length_c   1.000
_cell.angle_alpha   90.00
_cell.angle_beta   90.00
_cell.angle_gamma   90.00
#
_symmetry.space_group_name_H-M   'P 1'
#
loop_
_entity.id
_entity.type
_entity.pdbx_description
1 polymer ?
#
loop_
_entity_poly.entity_id
_entity_poly.type
_entity_poly.pdbx_seq_one_letter_code
_entity_poly.pdbx_strand_id
1 'polypeptide(L)'
;MRMSASAMLLAGLMITASAQAEQPQMRVRPAETPTPAPSPGDTYGLPGAPTERALRARANLEALLQGRIYTNDLSPQDLQDVLDFERMARGAYPDNRTFQQQCIDEEVRRNGGNPTQLAWQVIRLKCQ
;
A
#
# COMPACT_ATOMS: atom_id res chain seq x y z
N MET A 1 49.49 -30.88 61.30
CA MET A 1 49.80 -29.67 62.10
C MET A 1 50.77 -28.80 61.34
N ARG A 2 50.32 -27.63 60.87
CA ARG A 2 51.16 -26.46 60.58
C ARG A 2 50.24 -25.25 60.42
N MET A 3 50.32 -24.35 61.39
CA MET A 3 49.72 -23.02 61.40
C MET A 3 50.39 -22.16 60.33
N SER A 4 49.64 -21.26 59.70
CA SER A 4 50.08 -19.87 59.59
C SER A 4 48.89 -18.95 59.26
N ALA A 5 48.72 -17.97 60.12
CA ALA A 5 47.81 -16.84 59.99
C ALA A 5 48.49 -15.69 59.23
N SER A 6 47.70 -14.62 59.01
CA SER A 6 48.07 -13.29 58.49
C SER A 6 47.69 -13.11 57.01
N ALA A 7 47.03 -12.04 56.57
CA ALA A 7 46.61 -10.82 57.24
C ALA A 7 45.42 -10.22 56.50
N MET A 8 44.63 -9.46 57.24
CA MET A 8 43.60 -8.55 56.78
C MET A 8 44.08 -7.65 55.63
N LEU A 9 43.19 -7.41 54.66
CA LEU A 9 42.99 -6.07 54.13
C LEU A 9 41.52 -5.92 53.74
N LEU A 10 40.80 -5.21 54.60
CA LEU A 10 39.50 -4.63 54.31
C LEU A 10 39.65 -3.65 53.14
N ALA A 11 38.85 -3.86 52.10
CA ALA A 11 38.46 -2.79 51.20
C ALA A 11 36.94 -2.83 51.10
N GLY A 12 36.29 -1.95 51.86
CA GLY A 12 34.86 -1.70 51.74
C GLY A 12 34.59 -1.04 50.38
N LEU A 13 33.57 -1.53 49.69
CA LEU A 13 32.95 -0.81 48.58
C LEU A 13 31.45 -0.74 48.86
N MET A 14 31.02 0.39 49.42
CA MET A 14 29.64 0.82 49.49
C MET A 14 29.23 1.35 48.11
N ILE A 15 28.40 0.65 47.34
CA ILE A 15 27.68 1.27 46.21
C ILE A 15 26.25 0.68 46.08
N THR A 16 25.33 1.39 46.72
CA THR A 16 23.94 1.74 46.33
C THR A 16 23.13 0.81 45.43
N ALA A 17 21.99 0.36 45.96
CA ALA A 17 20.86 -0.17 45.19
C ALA A 17 20.32 0.89 44.22
N SER A 18 20.45 0.67 42.92
CA SER A 18 19.73 1.43 41.91
C SER A 18 18.32 0.87 41.80
N ALA A 19 17.34 1.57 42.37
CA ALA A 19 15.93 1.41 42.02
C ALA A 19 15.77 1.68 40.51
N GLN A 20 15.49 0.64 39.74
CA GLN A 20 15.14 0.81 38.33
C GLN A 20 13.71 1.35 38.28
N ALA A 21 13.60 2.67 38.20
CA ALA A 21 12.38 3.31 37.75
C ALA A 21 12.13 2.83 36.32
N GLU A 22 11.08 2.04 36.15
CA GLU A 22 10.56 1.57 34.88
C GLU A 22 10.14 2.82 34.08
N GLN A 23 11.04 3.32 33.24
CA GLN A 23 10.73 4.41 32.35
C GLN A 23 9.74 3.87 31.32
N PRO A 24 8.57 4.50 31.14
CA PRO A 24 7.70 4.15 30.04
C PRO A 24 8.50 4.36 28.77
N GLN A 25 8.90 3.25 28.13
CA GLN A 25 9.51 3.31 26.81
C GLN A 25 8.41 3.78 25.86
N MET A 26 8.31 5.10 25.73
CA MET A 26 7.67 5.73 24.60
C MET A 26 8.44 5.22 23.38
N ARG A 27 7.89 4.16 22.78
CA ARG A 27 8.38 3.56 21.55
C ARG A 27 8.22 4.63 20.49
N VAL A 28 9.25 5.45 20.31
CA VAL A 28 9.37 6.36 19.17
C VAL A 28 9.41 5.44 17.96
N ARG A 29 8.26 5.30 17.29
CA ARG A 29 8.21 4.79 15.92
C ARG A 29 9.26 5.61 15.16
N PRO A 30 10.25 4.98 14.51
CA PRO A 30 11.17 5.72 13.65
C PRO A 30 10.31 6.59 12.75
N ALA A 31 10.45 7.91 12.87
CA ALA A 31 9.84 8.82 11.92
C ALA A 31 10.39 8.40 10.57
N GLU A 32 9.55 7.79 9.74
CA GLU A 32 9.82 7.63 8.33
C GLU A 32 10.20 9.02 7.85
N THR A 33 11.47 9.19 7.44
CA THR A 33 11.98 10.43 6.90
C THR A 33 10.95 10.93 5.90
N PRO A 34 10.42 12.16 6.02
CA PRO A 34 9.46 12.67 5.05
C PRO A 34 10.12 12.55 3.68
N THR A 35 9.59 11.64 2.86
CA THR A 35 10.07 11.50 1.49
C THR A 35 9.83 12.86 0.83
N PRO A 36 10.83 13.45 0.15
CA PRO A 36 10.63 14.72 -0.52
C PRO A 36 9.37 14.66 -1.39
N ALA A 37 8.46 15.62 -1.20
CA ALA A 37 7.29 15.73 -2.06
C ALA A 37 7.79 15.93 -3.51
N PRO A 38 7.36 15.10 -4.48
CA PRO A 38 7.76 15.28 -5.86
C PRO A 38 7.30 16.65 -6.37
N SER A 39 8.19 17.32 -7.10
CA SER A 39 7.94 18.64 -7.66
C SER A 39 6.83 18.56 -8.74
N PRO A 40 5.97 19.58 -8.92
CA PRO A 40 4.85 19.55 -9.87
C PRO A 40 5.23 19.42 -11.37
N GLY A 41 6.52 19.22 -11.69
CA GLY A 41 7.04 19.13 -13.05
C GLY A 41 7.10 17.71 -13.63
N ASP A 42 6.90 16.66 -12.83
CA ASP A 42 7.01 15.27 -13.29
C ASP A 42 5.62 14.70 -13.63
N THR A 43 5.02 15.29 -14.65
CA THR A 43 3.81 14.74 -15.31
C THR A 43 4.23 13.52 -16.11
N TYR A 44 4.49 12.40 -15.41
CA TYR A 44 4.76 11.08 -15.97
C TYR A 44 5.77 11.11 -17.13
N GLY A 45 7.06 11.27 -16.78
CA GLY A 45 8.18 11.25 -17.72
C GLY A 45 8.12 10.10 -18.73
N LEU A 46 8.53 10.41 -19.97
CA LEU A 46 8.66 9.60 -21.19
C LEU A 46 7.79 8.32 -21.33
N PRO A 47 7.09 8.14 -22.48
CA PRO A 47 6.33 6.92 -22.74
C PRO A 47 7.25 5.69 -22.71
N GLY A 48 7.12 4.86 -21.68
CA GLY A 48 7.76 3.53 -21.61
C GLY A 48 8.58 3.21 -20.34
N ALA A 49 8.89 4.17 -19.46
CA ALA A 49 9.57 3.91 -18.19
C ALA A 49 8.66 4.25 -17.01
N PRO A 50 8.42 3.32 -16.06
CA PRO A 50 7.60 3.64 -14.89
C PRO A 50 8.31 4.68 -14.04
N THR A 51 7.72 5.87 -13.91
CA THR A 51 8.24 6.91 -13.02
C THR A 51 8.16 6.43 -11.57
N GLU A 52 9.00 6.99 -10.69
CA GLU A 52 8.92 6.70 -9.25
C GLU A 52 7.51 6.97 -8.68
N ARG A 53 6.83 7.99 -9.21
CA ARG A 53 5.43 8.31 -8.89
C ARG A 53 4.48 7.18 -9.29
N ALA A 54 4.62 6.62 -10.50
CA ALA A 54 3.81 5.49 -10.95
C ALA A 54 4.08 4.21 -10.14
N LEU A 55 5.34 3.94 -9.76
CA LEU A 55 5.69 2.81 -8.91
C LEU A 55 5.08 2.93 -7.51
N ARG A 56 5.12 4.13 -6.92
CA ARG A 56 4.51 4.43 -5.62
C ARG A 56 2.99 4.30 -5.67
N ALA A 57 2.35 4.86 -6.70
CA ALA A 57 0.91 4.74 -6.92
C ALA A 57 0.48 3.27 -7.04
N ARG A 58 1.24 2.45 -7.77
CA ARG A 58 0.98 1.00 -7.88
C ARG A 58 1.07 0.31 -6.52
N ALA A 59 2.10 0.58 -5.74
CA ALA A 59 2.28 -0.01 -4.41
C ALA A 59 1.14 0.38 -3.45
N ASN A 60 0.72 1.64 -3.47
CA ASN A 60 -0.42 2.13 -2.69
C ASN A 60 -1.73 1.46 -3.11
N LEU A 61 -1.98 1.34 -4.43
CA LEU A 61 -3.14 0.62 -4.95
C LEU A 61 -3.16 -0.85 -4.49
N GLU A 62 -2.02 -1.53 -4.57
CA GLU A 62 -1.92 -2.91 -4.13
C GLU A 62 -2.16 -3.04 -2.61
N ALA A 63 -1.64 -2.10 -1.81
CA ALA A 63 -1.88 -2.08 -0.37
C ALA A 63 -3.35 -1.81 0.00
N LEU A 64 -4.05 -0.95 -0.76
CA LEU A 64 -5.50 -0.75 -0.61
C LEU A 64 -6.29 -2.03 -0.94
N LEU A 65 -5.96 -2.69 -2.06
CA LEU A 65 -6.64 -3.93 -2.48
C LEU A 65 -6.44 -5.08 -1.49
N GLN A 66 -5.27 -5.13 -0.84
CA GLN A 66 -4.95 -6.11 0.19
C GLN A 66 -5.48 -5.70 1.58
N GLY A 67 -6.12 -4.54 1.72
CA GLY A 67 -6.64 -4.02 2.98
C GLY A 67 -5.56 -3.69 4.01
N ARG A 68 -4.30 -3.47 3.58
CA ARG A 68 -3.17 -3.12 4.45
C ARG A 68 -3.17 -1.64 4.83
N ILE A 69 -3.73 -0.80 3.97
CA ILE A 69 -3.94 0.64 4.19
C ILE A 69 -5.37 0.99 3.77
N TYR A 70 -5.89 2.08 4.30
CA TYR A 70 -7.17 2.66 3.91
C TYR A 70 -6.96 3.96 3.14
N THR A 71 -8.00 4.41 2.42
CA THR A 71 -7.97 5.68 1.67
C THR A 71 -7.66 6.88 2.56
N ASN A 72 -8.03 6.81 3.85
CA ASN A 72 -7.80 7.86 4.84
C ASN A 72 -6.34 7.90 5.31
N ASP A 73 -5.57 6.84 5.07
CA ASP A 73 -4.14 6.78 5.41
C ASP A 73 -3.27 7.37 4.30
N LEU A 74 -3.86 7.67 3.13
CA LEU A 74 -3.17 8.27 2.00
C LEU A 74 -3.19 9.80 2.08
N SER A 75 -2.10 10.44 1.65
CA SER A 75 -2.14 11.88 1.41
C SER A 75 -3.08 12.19 0.23
N PRO A 76 -3.65 13.41 0.15
CA PRO A 76 -4.46 13.81 -1.00
C PRO A 76 -3.74 13.64 -2.34
N GLN A 77 -2.42 13.84 -2.34
CA GLN A 77 -1.57 13.67 -3.53
C GLN A 77 -1.44 12.18 -3.91
N ASP A 78 -1.17 11.31 -2.94
CA ASP A 78 -1.03 9.87 -3.20
C ASP A 78 -2.35 9.26 -3.68
N LEU A 79 -3.48 9.72 -3.15
CA LEU A 79 -4.79 9.31 -3.62
C LEU A 79 -5.01 9.70 -5.09
N GLN A 80 -4.67 10.93 -5.46
CA GLN A 80 -4.75 11.39 -6.84
C GLN A 80 -3.85 10.55 -7.76
N ASP A 81 -2.64 10.23 -7.31
CA ASP A 81 -1.69 9.42 -8.08
C ASP A 81 -2.20 8.00 -8.32
N VAL A 82 -2.85 7.39 -7.33
CA VAL A 82 -3.51 6.07 -7.46
C VAL A 82 -4.63 6.13 -8.49
N LEU A 83 -5.48 7.16 -8.47
CA LEU A 83 -6.58 7.34 -9.41
C LEU A 83 -6.08 7.54 -10.85
N ASP A 84 -5.03 8.36 -11.02
CA ASP A 84 -4.43 8.60 -12.32
C ASP A 84 -3.72 7.34 -12.84
N PHE A 85 -3.04 6.60 -11.96
CA PHE A 85 -2.44 5.31 -12.29
C PHE A 85 -3.50 4.29 -12.73
N GLU A 86 -4.61 4.16 -12.00
CA GLU A 86 -5.69 3.23 -12.36
C GLU A 86 -6.33 3.62 -13.71
N ARG A 87 -6.54 4.91 -13.96
CA ARG A 87 -7.06 5.40 -15.24
C ARG A 87 -6.13 5.08 -16.40
N MET A 88 -4.83 5.30 -16.22
CA MET A 88 -3.82 4.93 -17.22
C MET A 88 -3.76 3.43 -17.42
N ALA A 89 -3.78 2.64 -16.35
CA ALA A 89 -3.77 1.18 -16.42
C ALA A 89 -4.99 0.66 -17.20
N ARG A 90 -6.19 1.12 -16.87
CA ARG A 90 -7.43 0.77 -17.60
C ARG A 90 -7.40 1.19 -19.06
N GLY A 91 -6.82 2.35 -19.38
CA GLY A 91 -6.64 2.79 -20.77
C GLY A 91 -5.52 2.07 -21.53
N ALA A 92 -4.55 1.52 -20.81
CA ALA A 92 -3.40 0.80 -21.37
C ALA A 92 -3.66 -0.70 -21.56
N TYR A 93 -4.67 -1.27 -20.88
CA TYR A 93 -5.11 -2.63 -21.18
C TYR A 93 -5.83 -2.63 -22.54
N PRO A 94 -5.28 -3.30 -23.56
CA PRO A 94 -6.04 -3.50 -24.79
C PRO A 94 -7.32 -4.27 -24.44
N ASP A 95 -8.45 -3.77 -24.90
CA ASP A 95 -9.72 -4.48 -24.76
C ASP A 95 -9.61 -5.81 -25.50
N ASN A 96 -9.40 -6.88 -24.74
CA ASN A 96 -9.26 -8.24 -25.25
C ASN A 96 -10.61 -8.95 -25.37
N ARG A 97 -11.72 -8.24 -25.17
CA ARG A 97 -13.06 -8.79 -25.39
C ARG A 97 -13.25 -9.10 -26.86
N THR A 98 -13.88 -10.24 -27.15
CA THR A 98 -14.29 -10.58 -28.51
C THR A 98 -15.39 -9.63 -28.98
N PHE A 99 -15.58 -9.50 -30.30
CA PHE A 99 -16.68 -8.72 -30.86
C PHE A 99 -18.05 -9.13 -30.27
N GLN A 100 -18.24 -10.43 -30.07
CA GLN A 100 -19.44 -10.96 -29.42
C GLN A 100 -19.60 -10.48 -27.98
N GLN A 101 -18.53 -10.47 -27.18
CA GLN A 101 -18.57 -9.97 -25.82
C GLN A 101 -18.91 -8.49 -25.77
N GLN A 102 -18.30 -7.68 -26.65
CA GLN A 102 -18.63 -6.25 -26.75
C GLN A 102 -20.09 -6.02 -27.15
N CYS A 103 -20.61 -6.80 -28.09
CA CYS A 103 -22.03 -6.74 -28.48
C CYS A 103 -22.95 -7.08 -27.29
N ILE A 104 -22.64 -8.15 -26.54
CA ILE A 104 -23.43 -8.56 -25.38
C ILE A 104 -23.41 -7.47 -24.30
N ASP A 105 -22.23 -6.94 -23.96
CA ASP A 105 -22.07 -5.90 -22.94
C ASP A 105 -22.88 -4.64 -23.29
N GLU A 106 -22.84 -4.22 -24.55
CA GLU A 106 -23.58 -3.07 -25.05
C GLU A 106 -25.10 -3.30 -25.00
N GLU A 107 -25.57 -4.48 -25.39
CA GLU A 107 -27.00 -4.80 -25.33
C GLU A 107 -27.49 -4.96 -23.88
N VAL A 108 -26.69 -5.54 -22.98
CA VAL A 108 -26.99 -5.61 -21.54
C VAL A 108 -27.10 -4.21 -20.96
N ARG A 109 -26.17 -3.32 -21.31
CA ARG A 109 -26.19 -1.90 -20.90
C ARG A 109 -27.45 -1.19 -21.43
N ARG A 110 -27.86 -1.43 -22.68
CA ARG A 110 -29.11 -0.91 -23.26
C ARG A 110 -30.36 -1.41 -22.54
N ASN A 111 -30.31 -2.60 -21.96
CA ASN A 111 -31.38 -3.18 -21.14
C ASN A 111 -31.29 -2.80 -19.65
N GLY A 112 -30.49 -1.79 -19.28
CA GLY A 112 -30.39 -1.32 -17.89
C GLY A 112 -29.55 -2.21 -16.98
N GLY A 113 -28.71 -3.09 -17.54
CA GLY A 113 -27.74 -3.91 -16.81
C GLY A 113 -28.30 -5.22 -16.25
N ASN A 114 -29.62 -5.42 -16.24
CA ASN A 114 -30.25 -6.65 -15.75
C ASN A 114 -31.36 -7.13 -16.71
N PRO A 115 -31.00 -7.76 -17.84
CA PRO A 115 -31.97 -8.22 -18.83
C PRO A 115 -32.85 -9.32 -18.25
N THR A 116 -34.13 -9.33 -18.64
CA THR A 116 -35.01 -10.47 -18.36
C THR A 116 -34.52 -11.72 -19.11
N GLN A 117 -35.02 -12.89 -18.72
CA GLN A 117 -34.64 -14.16 -19.38
C GLN A 117 -34.90 -14.14 -20.89
N LEU A 118 -36.03 -13.55 -21.32
CA LEU A 118 -36.34 -13.40 -22.74
C LEU A 118 -35.37 -12.42 -23.42
N ALA A 119 -35.06 -11.30 -22.77
CA ALA A 119 -34.09 -10.34 -23.29
C ALA A 119 -32.71 -11.00 -23.48
N TRP A 120 -32.27 -11.85 -22.56
CA TRP A 120 -31.01 -12.61 -22.72
C TRP A 120 -30.99 -13.50 -23.96
N GLN A 121 -32.11 -14.17 -24.29
CA GLN A 121 -32.19 -14.99 -25.50
C GLN A 121 -32.08 -14.12 -26.75
N VAL A 122 -32.78 -12.99 -26.78
CA VAL A 122 -32.72 -12.03 -27.90
C VAL A 122 -31.32 -11.45 -28.07
N ILE A 123 -30.66 -11.06 -26.98
CA ILE A 123 -29.28 -10.55 -26.99
C ILE A 123 -28.33 -11.60 -27.56
N ARG A 124 -28.45 -12.86 -27.12
CA ARG A 124 -27.59 -13.94 -27.61
C ARG A 124 -27.82 -14.23 -29.10
N LEU A 125 -29.03 -14.04 -29.62
CA LEU A 125 -29.32 -14.16 -31.05
C LEU A 125 -28.76 -12.99 -31.86
N LYS A 126 -28.77 -11.77 -31.30
CA LYS A 126 -28.21 -10.58 -31.95
C LYS A 126 -26.69 -10.60 -32.06
N CYS A 127 -26.01 -11.18 -31.08
CA CYS A 127 -24.56 -11.13 -30.93
C CYS A 127 -23.85 -12.43 -31.35
N GLN A 128 -24.42 -13.19 -32.28
CA GLN A 128 -23.75 -14.37 -32.87
C GLN A 128 -22.77 -13.97 -33.97
#